data_AF-A0A1L7D0H0-F1
#
_entry.id   AF-A0A1L7D0H0-F1
#
_cell.length_a   1.000
_cell.length_b   1.000
_cell.length_c   1.000
_cell.angle_alpha   90.00
_cell.angle_beta   90.00
_cell.angle_gamma   90.00
#
_symmetry.space_group_name_H-M   'P 1'
#
loop_
_entity.id
_entity.type
_entity.pdbx_description
1 polymer ?
#
loop_
_entity_poly.entity_id
_entity_poly.type
_entity_poly.pdbx_seq_one_letter_code
_entity_poly.pdbx_strand_id
1 'polypeptide(L)'
;MSDPDFITNAVQRARALSKNPPRLSQPVAKMKSLDDRAAKKAVRRLGRETGLDGRAKRRGIGVPKLADILQDTIQERGWQEELGQGWIFGNWEELVGASTAAHTKPEKIEHNILHISCDNSNWATNLRYLQGEILKKIAAKAGDGVVVQLRIHGPKQHRNYQGPMWVKPQGSNDTYG
;
A
#
# COMPACT_ATOMS: atom_id res chain seq x y z
N MET A 1 34.79 37.56 11.94
CA MET A 1 34.58 36.88 10.65
C MET A 1 35.24 35.51 10.78
N SER A 2 34.46 34.47 11.09
CA SER A 2 34.97 33.10 11.16
C SER A 2 34.75 32.46 9.80
N ASP A 3 35.82 32.20 9.07
CA ASP A 3 35.75 31.65 7.72
C ASP A 3 35.15 30.23 7.77
N PRO A 4 33.98 29.99 7.15
CA PRO A 4 33.29 28.69 7.20
C PRO A 4 34.07 27.56 6.49
N ASP A 5 35.10 27.89 5.72
CA ASP A 5 35.82 26.94 4.87
C ASP A 5 37.08 26.33 5.51
N PHE A 6 37.46 26.73 6.73
CA PHE A 6 38.68 26.21 7.36
C PHE A 6 38.60 24.69 7.64
N ILE A 7 37.47 24.22 8.16
CA ILE A 7 37.27 22.80 8.48
C ILE A 7 37.29 21.96 7.20
N THR A 8 36.60 22.43 6.15
CA THR A 8 36.54 21.77 4.85
C THR A 8 37.93 21.66 4.22
N ASN A 9 38.71 22.75 4.24
CA ASN A 9 40.06 22.80 3.71
C ASN A 9 41.04 21.92 4.50
N ALA A 10 40.93 21.88 5.84
CA ALA A 10 41.75 21.02 6.68
C ALA A 10 41.51 19.54 6.37
N VAL A 11 40.25 19.13 6.22
CA VAL A 11 39.88 17.75 5.86
C VAL A 11 40.36 17.39 4.45
N GLN A 12 40.27 18.31 3.49
CA GLN A 12 40.78 18.08 2.13
C GLN A 12 42.32 17.97 2.10
N ARG A 13 43.06 18.81 2.85
CA ARG A 13 44.52 18.69 2.98
C ARG A 13 44.96 17.37 3.60
N ALA A 14 44.30 16.94 4.69
CA ALA A 14 44.61 15.67 5.34
C ALA A 14 44.39 14.47 4.39
N ARG A 15 43.37 14.55 3.52
CA ARG A 15 43.11 13.53 2.48
C ARG A 15 44.16 13.49 1.39
N ALA A 16 44.59 14.64 0.89
CA ALA A 16 45.59 14.73 -0.18
C ALA A 16 46.95 14.14 0.25
N LEU A 17 47.26 14.21 1.55
CA LEU A 17 48.47 13.61 2.12
C LEU A 17 48.33 12.11 2.41
N SER A 18 47.11 11.56 2.37
CA SER A 18 46.88 10.15 2.68
C SER A 18 47.12 9.26 1.45
N LYS A 19 47.82 8.14 1.65
CA LYS A 19 48.19 7.22 0.57
C LYS A 19 47.00 6.48 -0.06
N ASN A 20 45.84 6.44 0.60
CA ASN A 20 44.64 5.75 0.10
C ASN A 20 43.34 6.29 0.75
N PRO A 21 42.84 7.49 0.35
CA PRO A 21 41.64 8.07 0.96
C PRO A 21 40.36 7.30 0.58
N PRO A 22 39.42 7.09 1.51
CA PRO A 22 38.16 6.41 1.22
C PRO A 22 37.29 7.22 0.24
N ARG A 23 36.73 6.55 -0.77
CA ARG A 23 35.88 7.16 -1.80
C ARG A 23 34.53 7.56 -1.20
N LEU A 24 34.25 8.86 -1.17
CA LEU A 24 33.00 9.43 -0.62
C LEU A 24 31.74 9.04 -1.40
N SER A 25 31.89 8.61 -2.64
CA SER A 25 30.76 8.19 -3.50
C SER A 25 30.25 6.78 -3.19
N GLN A 26 31.01 6.00 -2.41
CA GLN A 26 30.58 4.66 -2.03
C GLN A 26 30.05 4.67 -0.60
N PRO A 27 28.88 4.07 -0.34
CA PRO A 27 28.40 3.91 1.03
C PRO A 27 29.42 3.09 1.81
N VAL A 28 29.82 3.58 2.99
CA VAL A 28 30.78 2.89 3.86
C VAL A 28 30.20 1.51 4.23
N ALA A 29 31.03 0.47 4.08
CA ALA A 29 30.64 -0.88 4.48
C ALA A 29 30.20 -0.88 5.95
N LYS A 30 28.99 -1.39 6.24
CA LYS A 30 28.50 -1.52 7.62
C LYS A 30 29.49 -2.37 8.42
N MET A 31 30.16 -1.74 9.37
CA MET A 31 31.09 -2.40 10.28
C MET A 31 30.27 -3.30 11.21
N LYS A 32 30.61 -4.59 11.28
CA LYS A 32 29.92 -5.54 12.18
C LYS A 32 30.13 -5.07 13.62
N SER A 33 29.05 -4.63 14.27
CA SER A 33 29.13 -4.19 15.66
C SER A 33 29.51 -5.37 16.56
N LEU A 34 30.16 -5.08 17.68
CA LEU A 34 30.42 -6.10 18.70
C LEU A 34 29.09 -6.67 19.23
N ASP A 35 28.03 -5.87 19.21
CA ASP A 35 26.67 -6.25 19.60
C ASP A 35 26.08 -7.30 18.65
N ASP A 36 26.29 -7.18 17.33
CA ASP A 36 25.85 -8.20 16.37
C ASP A 36 26.54 -9.54 16.61
N ARG A 37 27.84 -9.51 16.98
CA ARG A 37 28.60 -10.71 17.33
C ARG A 37 28.13 -11.33 18.65
N ALA A 38 27.88 -10.50 19.66
CA ALA A 38 27.36 -10.94 20.95
C ALA A 38 25.95 -11.52 20.81
N ALA A 39 25.05 -10.86 20.08
CA ALA A 39 23.70 -11.32 19.77
C ALA A 39 23.72 -12.67 19.03
N LYS A 40 24.58 -12.82 18.02
CA LYS A 40 24.70 -14.09 17.28
C LYS A 40 25.26 -15.23 18.14
N LYS A 41 26.11 -14.91 19.12
CA LYS A 41 26.63 -15.89 20.11
C LYS A 41 25.58 -16.25 21.16
N ALA A 42 24.72 -15.31 21.55
CA ALA A 42 23.58 -15.55 22.43
C ALA A 42 22.53 -16.46 21.77
N VAL A 43 22.21 -16.26 20.49
CA VAL A 43 21.29 -17.12 19.72
C VAL A 43 21.80 -18.56 19.64
N ARG A 44 23.12 -18.77 19.55
CA ARG A 44 23.73 -20.12 19.57
C ARG A 44 23.67 -20.83 20.93
N ARG A 45 23.45 -20.09 22.03
CA ARG A 45 23.32 -20.66 23.39
C ARG A 45 21.89 -21.09 23.72
N LEU A 46 20.88 -20.61 23.00
CA LEU A 46 19.56 -21.23 23.03
C LEU A 46 19.70 -22.62 22.39
N GLY A 47 19.65 -23.66 23.24
CA GLY A 47 19.76 -25.05 22.82
C GLY A 47 18.79 -25.36 21.68
N ARG A 48 19.27 -26.13 20.70
CA ARG A 48 18.45 -26.58 19.57
C ARG A 48 17.31 -27.44 20.11
N GLU A 49 16.09 -27.22 19.61
CA GLU A 49 14.92 -27.98 20.02
C GLU A 49 15.20 -29.49 19.94
N THR A 50 15.22 -30.12 21.10
CA THR A 50 15.45 -31.55 21.27
C THR A 50 14.10 -32.19 21.62
N GLY A 51 13.88 -33.43 21.19
CA GLY A 51 12.66 -34.17 21.55
C GLY A 51 12.62 -34.47 23.05
N LEU A 52 11.50 -35.01 23.54
CA LEU A 52 11.39 -35.50 24.93
C LEU A 52 12.53 -36.47 25.31
N ASP A 53 13.07 -37.21 24.33
CA ASP A 53 14.18 -38.14 24.49
C ASP A 53 15.58 -37.50 24.44
N GLY A 54 15.70 -36.16 24.39
CA GLY A 54 16.98 -35.45 24.30
C GLY A 54 17.72 -35.59 22.96
N ARG A 55 17.18 -36.36 22.01
CA ARG A 55 17.71 -36.48 20.64
C ARG A 55 17.30 -35.27 19.79
N ALA A 56 18.18 -34.88 18.86
CA ALA A 56 17.86 -33.84 17.89
C ALA A 56 16.63 -34.25 17.08
N LYS A 57 15.62 -33.37 16.98
CA LYS A 57 14.43 -33.62 16.15
C LYS A 57 14.89 -33.95 14.73
N ARG A 58 14.41 -35.07 14.17
CA ARG A 58 14.64 -35.39 12.75
C ARG A 58 13.97 -34.31 11.91
N ARG A 59 14.67 -33.84 10.87
CA ARG A 59 14.09 -32.91 9.90
C ARG A 59 12.95 -33.65 9.20
N GLY A 60 11.70 -33.29 9.50
CA GLY A 60 10.55 -33.86 8.80
C GLY A 60 10.65 -33.56 7.31
N ILE A 61 10.11 -34.46 6.48
CA ILE A 61 9.82 -34.15 5.08
C ILE A 61 8.80 -33.02 5.11
N GLY A 62 9.27 -31.80 4.92
CA GLY A 62 8.42 -30.62 4.92
C GLY A 62 7.63 -30.60 3.62
N VAL A 63 6.49 -31.31 3.60
CA VAL A 63 5.50 -31.09 2.54
C VAL A 63 5.02 -29.63 2.70
N PRO A 64 5.17 -28.77 1.69
CA PRO A 64 4.72 -27.39 1.78
C PRO A 64 3.22 -27.37 2.09
N LYS A 65 2.79 -26.39 2.88
CA LYS A 65 1.35 -26.26 3.17
C LYS A 65 0.65 -25.95 1.86
N LEU A 66 -0.57 -26.47 1.71
CA LEU A 66 -1.41 -26.17 0.56
C LEU A 66 -1.56 -24.65 0.36
N ALA A 67 -1.64 -23.88 1.45
CA ALA A 67 -1.68 -22.42 1.41
C ALA A 67 -0.43 -21.80 0.76
N ASP A 68 0.77 -22.32 1.07
CA ASP A 68 2.03 -21.80 0.53
C ASP A 68 2.08 -22.04 -0.99
N ILE A 69 1.70 -23.26 -1.44
CA ILE A 69 1.66 -23.62 -2.86
C ILE A 69 0.62 -22.80 -3.62
N LEU A 70 -0.57 -22.61 -3.04
CA LEU A 70 -1.61 -21.78 -3.65
C LEU A 70 -1.14 -20.33 -3.80
N GLN A 71 -0.50 -19.78 -2.76
CA GLN A 71 0.00 -18.41 -2.79
C GLN A 71 1.09 -18.23 -3.85
N ASP A 72 2.02 -19.18 -3.97
CA ASP A 72 3.03 -19.19 -5.03
C ASP A 72 2.36 -19.27 -6.42
N THR A 73 1.36 -20.13 -6.59
CA THR A 73 0.64 -20.28 -7.87
C THR A 73 -0.13 -19.01 -8.25
N ILE A 74 -0.75 -18.34 -7.27
CA ILE A 74 -1.47 -17.07 -7.48
C ILE A 74 -0.49 -15.98 -7.95
N GLN A 75 0.70 -15.91 -7.33
CA GLN A 75 1.74 -14.96 -7.71
C GLN A 75 2.30 -15.26 -9.10
N GLU A 76 2.62 -16.52 -9.40
CA GLU A 76 3.18 -16.94 -10.69
C GLU A 76 2.22 -16.64 -11.86
N ARG A 77 0.91 -16.72 -11.62
CA ARG A 77 -0.12 -16.52 -12.66
C ARG A 77 -0.70 -15.11 -12.72
N GLY A 78 -0.31 -14.22 -11.80
CA GLY A 78 -0.85 -12.86 -11.72
C GLY A 78 -2.34 -12.80 -11.35
N TRP A 79 -2.90 -13.89 -10.80
CA TRP A 79 -4.33 -13.97 -10.43
C TRP A 79 -4.71 -13.13 -9.20
N GLN A 80 -3.73 -12.43 -8.64
CA GLN A 80 -3.92 -11.62 -7.45
C GLN A 80 -4.90 -10.47 -7.70
N GLU A 81 -4.88 -9.88 -8.91
CA GLU A 81 -5.83 -8.84 -9.32
C GLU A 81 -7.23 -9.40 -9.52
N GLU A 82 -7.38 -10.54 -10.20
CA GLU A 82 -8.67 -11.19 -10.47
C GLU A 82 -9.35 -11.69 -9.18
N LEU A 83 -8.58 -12.28 -8.27
CA LEU A 83 -9.08 -12.74 -6.97
C LEU A 83 -9.44 -11.57 -6.07
N GLY A 84 -8.60 -10.52 -6.05
CA GLY A 84 -8.88 -9.29 -5.33
C GLY A 84 -10.17 -8.62 -5.83
N GLN A 85 -10.36 -8.57 -7.14
CA GLN A 85 -11.58 -8.07 -7.77
C GLN A 85 -12.80 -8.89 -7.33
N GLY A 86 -12.75 -10.22 -7.48
CA GLY A 86 -13.87 -11.08 -7.09
C GLY A 86 -14.25 -10.92 -5.61
N TRP A 87 -13.26 -10.80 -4.73
CA TRP A 87 -13.49 -10.57 -3.31
C TRP A 87 -14.13 -9.21 -3.01
N ILE A 88 -13.65 -8.12 -3.62
CA ILE A 88 -14.22 -6.77 -3.42
C ILE A 88 -15.67 -6.72 -3.89
N PHE A 89 -15.96 -7.33 -5.03
CA PHE A 89 -17.30 -7.31 -5.62
C PHE A 89 -18.28 -8.14 -4.79
N GLY A 90 -17.83 -9.27 -4.24
CA GLY A 90 -18.64 -10.10 -3.35
C GLY A 90 -18.87 -9.50 -1.97
N ASN A 91 -17.94 -8.69 -1.45
CA ASN A 91 -17.99 -8.12 -0.09
C ASN A 91 -18.19 -6.60 -0.08
N TRP A 92 -18.73 -6.02 -1.16
CA TRP A 92 -18.91 -4.58 -1.26
C TRP A 92 -19.80 -4.00 -0.15
N GLU A 93 -20.86 -4.74 0.21
CA GLU A 93 -21.77 -4.36 1.29
C GLU A 93 -21.08 -4.36 2.66
N GLU A 94 -20.21 -5.32 2.93
CA GLU A 94 -19.44 -5.36 4.19
C GLU A 94 -18.40 -4.22 4.26
N LEU A 95 -17.80 -3.85 3.12
CA LEU A 95 -16.79 -2.80 3.05
C LEU A 95 -17.36 -1.40 3.35
N VAL A 96 -18.50 -1.07 2.76
CA VAL A 96 -19.06 0.30 2.76
C VAL A 96 -20.35 0.43 3.58
N GLY A 97 -20.98 -0.70 3.94
CA GLY A 97 -22.25 -0.76 4.65
C GLY A 97 -23.47 -0.79 3.73
N ALA A 98 -24.58 -1.34 4.24
CA ALA A 98 -25.82 -1.57 3.51
C ALA A 98 -26.41 -0.31 2.84
N SER A 99 -26.44 0.82 3.55
CA SER A 99 -26.99 2.06 3.00
C SER A 99 -26.21 2.56 1.79
N THR A 100 -24.88 2.47 1.83
CA THR A 100 -24.04 2.97 0.74
C THR A 100 -24.00 1.97 -0.41
N ALA A 101 -23.98 0.68 -0.12
CA ALA A 101 -24.01 -0.37 -1.14
C ALA A 101 -25.32 -0.40 -1.93
N ALA A 102 -26.44 0.03 -1.33
CA ALA A 102 -27.72 0.15 -2.04
C ALA A 102 -27.66 1.16 -3.20
N HIS A 103 -26.86 2.21 -3.05
CA HIS A 103 -26.77 3.35 -3.95
C HIS A 103 -25.49 3.38 -4.80
N THR A 104 -24.54 2.50 -4.51
CA THR A 104 -23.22 2.49 -5.16
C THR A 104 -22.82 1.09 -5.57
N LYS A 105 -22.26 0.96 -6.77
CA LYS A 105 -21.89 -0.35 -7.34
C LYS A 105 -20.47 -0.29 -7.89
N PRO A 106 -19.59 -1.25 -7.53
CA PRO A 106 -18.30 -1.41 -8.18
C PRO A 106 -18.52 -1.94 -9.61
N GLU A 107 -17.94 -1.27 -10.60
CA GLU A 107 -18.08 -1.65 -12.02
C GLU A 107 -16.89 -2.51 -12.47
N LYS A 108 -15.68 -2.01 -12.28
CA LYS A 108 -14.44 -2.65 -12.75
C LYS A 108 -13.22 -2.15 -11.97
N ILE A 109 -12.15 -2.93 -12.04
CA ILE A 109 -10.82 -2.52 -11.58
C ILE A 109 -9.92 -2.42 -12.81
N GLU A 110 -9.28 -1.28 -13.01
CA GLU A 110 -8.32 -1.06 -14.10
C GLU A 110 -7.08 -0.37 -13.55
N HIS A 111 -5.89 -0.94 -13.76
CA HIS A 111 -4.63 -0.35 -13.28
C HIS A 111 -4.65 -0.05 -11.77
N ASN A 112 -5.21 -0.95 -10.96
CA ASN A 112 -5.43 -0.78 -9.52
C ASN A 112 -6.36 0.40 -9.16
N ILE A 113 -7.19 0.87 -10.09
CA ILE A 113 -8.21 1.89 -9.87
C ILE A 113 -9.57 1.19 -9.84
N LEU A 114 -10.28 1.26 -8.72
CA LEU A 114 -11.65 0.75 -8.62
C LEU A 114 -12.64 1.81 -9.11
N HIS A 115 -13.33 1.50 -10.19
CA HIS A 115 -14.39 2.31 -10.77
C HIS A 115 -15.71 1.99 -10.06
N ILE A 116 -16.34 3.02 -9.51
CA ILE A 116 -17.61 2.91 -8.78
C ILE A 116 -18.62 3.81 -9.47
N SER A 117 -19.82 3.30 -9.66
CA SER A 117 -20.97 4.03 -10.20
C SER A 117 -21.96 4.31 -9.08
N CYS A 118 -22.41 5.56 -9.00
CA CYS A 118 -23.37 6.03 -8.00
C CYS A 118 -24.64 6.53 -8.70
N ASP A 119 -25.79 6.26 -8.09
CA ASP A 119 -27.10 6.73 -8.57
C ASP A 119 -27.36 8.22 -8.26
N ASN A 120 -26.77 8.74 -7.18
CA ASN A 120 -26.99 10.10 -6.68
C ASN A 120 -25.67 10.85 -6.48
N SER A 121 -25.65 12.14 -6.81
CA SER A 121 -24.52 13.04 -6.56
C SER A 121 -24.19 13.19 -5.08
N ASN A 122 -25.19 13.18 -4.19
CA ASN A 122 -24.98 13.29 -2.75
C ASN A 122 -24.23 12.06 -2.21
N TRP A 123 -24.62 10.86 -2.64
CA TRP A 123 -23.95 9.61 -2.28
C TRP A 123 -22.52 9.54 -2.83
N ALA A 124 -22.30 10.01 -4.06
CA ALA A 124 -20.94 10.11 -4.61
C ALA A 124 -20.04 11.00 -3.75
N THR A 125 -20.56 12.11 -3.22
CA THR A 125 -19.80 12.99 -2.31
C THR A 125 -19.52 12.31 -0.97
N ASN A 126 -20.51 11.64 -0.37
CA ASN A 126 -20.30 10.85 0.85
C ASN A 126 -19.19 9.79 0.64
N LEU A 127 -19.23 9.07 -0.48
CA LEU A 127 -18.24 8.05 -0.78
C LEU A 127 -16.83 8.62 -1.01
N ARG A 128 -16.71 9.85 -1.53
CA ARG A 128 -15.41 10.56 -1.59
C ARG A 128 -14.85 10.86 -0.21
N TYR A 129 -15.69 11.22 0.76
CA TYR A 129 -15.24 11.41 2.15
C TYR A 129 -14.75 10.09 2.77
N LEU A 130 -15.44 8.97 2.49
CA LEU A 130 -15.11 7.65 3.02
C LEU A 130 -13.98 6.94 2.24
N GLN A 131 -13.51 7.49 1.12
CA GLN A 131 -12.54 6.85 0.22
C GLN A 131 -11.30 6.34 0.96
N GLY A 132 -10.73 7.14 1.87
CA GLY A 132 -9.54 6.75 2.61
C GLY A 132 -9.76 5.57 3.56
N GLU A 133 -10.95 5.46 4.15
CA GLU A 133 -11.31 4.33 5.03
C GLU A 133 -11.55 3.06 4.20
N ILE A 134 -12.26 3.19 3.07
CA ILE A 134 -12.54 2.07 2.16
C ILE A 134 -11.23 1.48 1.63
N LEU A 135 -10.29 2.32 1.17
CA LEU A 135 -8.98 1.85 0.69
C LEU A 135 -8.20 1.11 1.79
N LYS A 136 -8.25 1.58 3.04
CA LYS A 136 -7.62 0.89 4.17
C LYS A 136 -8.24 -0.48 4.44
N LYS A 137 -9.58 -0.57 4.41
CA LYS A 137 -10.29 -1.85 4.59
C LYS A 137 -9.98 -2.84 3.47
N ILE A 138 -9.93 -2.37 2.22
CA ILE A 138 -9.56 -3.19 1.07
C ILE A 138 -8.13 -3.70 1.22
N ALA A 139 -7.16 -2.82 1.50
CA ALA A 139 -5.76 -3.23 1.67
C ALA A 139 -5.57 -4.25 2.80
N ALA A 140 -6.33 -4.12 3.89
CA ALA A 140 -6.28 -5.05 5.02
C ALA A 140 -6.83 -6.46 4.72
N LYS A 141 -7.72 -6.60 3.74
CA LYS A 141 -8.44 -7.85 3.46
C LYS A 141 -8.08 -8.48 2.11
N ALA A 142 -8.06 -7.69 1.04
CA ALA A 142 -7.72 -8.13 -0.31
C ALA A 142 -6.20 -8.17 -0.55
N GLY A 143 -5.43 -7.45 0.27
CA GLY A 143 -3.98 -7.32 0.14
C GLY A 143 -3.56 -5.94 -0.37
N ASP A 144 -2.32 -5.58 -0.05
CA ASP A 144 -1.74 -4.30 -0.45
C ASP A 144 -1.53 -4.26 -1.97
N GLY A 145 -1.84 -3.12 -2.60
CA GLY A 145 -1.65 -2.90 -4.03
C GLY A 145 -2.78 -3.34 -4.97
N VAL A 146 -3.79 -4.09 -4.50
CA VAL A 146 -4.94 -4.49 -5.35
C VAL A 146 -5.77 -3.29 -5.81
N VAL A 147 -6.00 -2.33 -4.90
CA VAL A 147 -6.64 -1.05 -5.22
C VAL A 147 -5.84 0.07 -4.59
N VAL A 148 -5.32 0.94 -5.44
CA VAL A 148 -4.54 2.12 -5.05
C VAL A 148 -5.44 3.37 -5.03
N GLN A 149 -6.44 3.43 -5.90
CA GLN A 149 -7.30 4.61 -6.06
C GLN A 149 -8.76 4.23 -6.31
N LEU A 150 -9.68 5.06 -5.80
CA LEU A 150 -11.10 4.98 -6.15
C LEU A 150 -11.45 6.06 -7.17
N ARG A 151 -12.21 5.69 -8.19
CA ARG A 151 -12.79 6.62 -9.17
C ARG A 151 -14.30 6.53 -9.16
N ILE A 152 -14.93 7.59 -8.69
CA ILE A 152 -16.36 7.63 -8.39
C ILE A 152 -17.08 8.41 -9.48
N HIS A 153 -17.91 7.71 -10.24
CA HIS A 153 -18.75 8.27 -11.29
C HIS A 153 -20.11 8.58 -10.67
N GLY A 154 -20.50 9.86 -10.72
CA GLY A 154 -21.85 10.27 -10.37
C GLY A 154 -22.84 9.93 -11.49
N PRO A 155 -24.14 10.10 -11.25
CA PRO A 155 -25.15 9.93 -12.29
C PRO A 155 -24.82 10.82 -13.49
N LYS A 156 -25.06 10.30 -14.70
CA LYS A 156 -24.82 11.04 -15.94
C LYS A 156 -25.71 12.28 -15.93
N GLN A 157 -25.10 13.46 -15.81
CA GLN A 157 -25.84 14.71 -15.72
C GLN A 157 -26.64 14.95 -17.00
N HIS A 158 -27.97 14.87 -16.90
CA HIS A 158 -28.87 15.34 -17.95
C HIS A 158 -28.75 16.87 -18.06
N ARG A 159 -28.70 17.37 -19.30
CA ARG A 159 -28.69 18.80 -19.57
C ARG A 159 -30.13 19.27 -19.71
N ASN A 160 -30.65 19.96 -18.71
CA ASN A 160 -32.02 20.48 -18.70
C ASN A 160 -32.18 21.81 -19.46
N TYR A 161 -31.18 22.17 -20.27
CA TYR A 161 -31.12 23.41 -21.03
C TYR A 161 -31.02 23.05 -22.50
N GLN A 162 -32.17 23.02 -23.17
CA GLN A 162 -32.25 22.70 -24.59
C GLN A 162 -33.41 23.47 -25.21
N GLY A 163 -33.09 24.38 -26.15
CA GLY A 163 -34.09 25.13 -26.92
C GLY A 163 -33.71 26.61 -27.13
N PRO A 164 -34.22 27.25 -28.21
CA PRO A 164 -33.95 28.65 -28.52
C PRO A 164 -34.53 29.65 -27.49
N MET A 165 -35.47 29.21 -26.65
CA MET A 165 -36.07 30.02 -25.58
C MET A 165 -35.43 29.80 -24.20
N TRP A 166 -34.27 29.13 -24.14
CA TRP A 166 -33.60 28.92 -22.87
C TRP A 166 -33.02 30.23 -22.32
N VAL A 167 -33.48 30.63 -21.12
CA VAL A 167 -32.94 31.76 -20.35
C VAL A 167 -32.08 31.20 -19.23
N LYS A 168 -30.91 31.81 -18.98
CA LYS A 168 -30.04 31.43 -17.86
C LYS A 168 -30.84 31.57 -16.55
N PRO A 169 -30.83 30.57 -15.64
CA PRO A 169 -31.39 30.78 -14.32
C PRO A 169 -30.62 31.92 -13.64
N GLN A 170 -31.34 32.92 -13.14
CA GLN A 170 -30.78 33.87 -12.17
C GLN A 170 -30.32 33.05 -10.96
N GLY A 171 -29.12 33.33 -10.45
CA GLY A 171 -28.37 32.49 -9.51
C GLY A 171 -29.19 31.92 -8.34
N SER A 172 -28.67 30.82 -7.77
CA SER A 172 -29.32 30.07 -6.68
C SER A 172 -29.83 30.99 -5.56
N ASN A 173 -31.12 30.86 -5.22
CA ASN A 173 -31.71 31.47 -4.02
C ASN A 173 -31.48 30.62 -2.75
N ASP A 174 -30.73 29.53 -2.83
CA ASP A 174 -30.56 28.65 -1.69
C ASP A 174 -29.41 29.13 -0.80
N THR A 175 -29.84 29.60 0.37
CA THR A 175 -29.05 30.05 1.50
C THR A 175 -28.56 28.82 2.26
N TYR A 176 -27.37 28.31 1.94
CA TYR A 176 -26.39 27.70 2.87
C TYR A 176 -25.09 27.55 2.09
N GLY A 177 -24.18 28.49 2.33
CA GLY A 177 -22.75 28.38 2.03
C GLY A 177 -21.99 28.07 3.31
#